data_AF-A0A3B4BKQ1-F1
#
_entry.id   AF-A0A3B4BKQ1-F1
#
_cell.length_a   1.000
_cell.length_b   1.000
_cell.length_c   1.000
_cell.angle_alpha   90.00
_cell.angle_beta   90.00
_cell.angle_gamma   90.00
#
_symmetry.space_group_name_H-M   'P 1'
#
loop_
_entity.id
_entity.type
_entity.pdbx_description
1 polymer ?
#
loop_
_entity_poly.entity_id
_entity_poly.type
_entity_poly.pdbx_seq_one_letter_code
_entity_poly.pdbx_strand_id
1 'polypeptide(L)'
;MMLEKFVMVKFLQDSVVDPVDTEWFGFLKTGQAKETETLQESVLYKEDRLGLAAMDKAGKLVFLKTEGDHLQFTREWFVDNLIPFLRS
;
A
#
# COMPACT_ATOMS: atom_id res chain seq x y z
N MET A 1 -10.09 16.95 11.01
CA MET A 1 -10.13 16.37 9.65
C MET A 1 -9.75 14.90 9.76
N MET A 2 -10.53 14.00 9.17
CA MET A 2 -10.21 12.57 9.09
C MET A 2 -9.87 12.23 7.64
N LEU A 3 -8.99 11.24 7.44
CA LEU A 3 -8.67 10.74 6.10
C LEU A 3 -9.88 9.99 5.52
N GLU A 4 -10.28 10.35 4.29
CA GLU A 4 -11.40 9.70 3.58
C GLU A 4 -10.94 8.44 2.85
N LYS A 5 -9.81 8.52 2.15
CA LYS A 5 -9.16 7.40 1.47
C LYS A 5 -7.66 7.43 1.75
N PHE A 6 -7.10 6.25 2.02
CA PHE A 6 -5.66 6.04 2.07
C PHE A 6 -5.28 5.13 0.89
N VAL A 7 -4.74 5.74 -0.16
CA VAL A 7 -4.39 5.05 -1.40
C VAL A 7 -2.90 4.72 -1.39
N MET A 8 -2.57 3.44 -1.54
CA MET A 8 -1.22 2.91 -1.60
C MET A 8 -0.97 2.28 -2.97
N VAL A 9 0.10 2.70 -3.64
CA VAL A 9 0.46 2.23 -4.98
C VAL A 9 1.71 1.36 -4.86
N LYS A 10 1.65 0.15 -5.42
CA LYS A 10 2.78 -0.79 -5.49
C LYS A 10 3.33 -0.93 -6.91
N PHE A 11 4.63 -0.80 -7.08
CA PHE A 11 5.36 -1.01 -8.33
C PHE A 11 5.82 -2.47 -8.42
N LEU A 12 5.37 -3.20 -9.44
CA LEU A 12 5.56 -4.66 -9.49
C LEU A 12 6.99 -5.08 -9.83
N GLN A 13 7.79 -4.19 -10.42
CA GLN A 13 9.19 -4.43 -10.75
C GLN A 13 10.12 -3.44 -10.05
N ASP A 14 9.73 -2.93 -8.87
CA ASP A 14 10.54 -2.00 -8.10
C ASP A 14 11.92 -2.60 -7.76
N SER A 15 12.98 -1.92 -8.20
CA SER A 15 14.38 -2.29 -7.95
C SER A 15 15.03 -1.42 -6.87
N VAL A 16 14.30 -0.44 -6.32
CA VAL A 16 14.79 0.55 -5.36
C VAL A 16 14.32 0.22 -3.94
N VAL A 17 13.07 -0.21 -3.79
CA VAL A 17 12.43 -0.50 -2.51
C VAL A 17 12.59 -1.97 -2.14
N ASP A 18 13.21 -2.24 -0.99
CA ASP A 18 13.43 -3.59 -0.47
C ASP A 18 12.93 -3.73 0.99
N PRO A 19 11.91 -4.57 1.27
CA PRO A 19 11.09 -5.30 0.31
C PRO A 19 10.02 -4.41 -0.36
N VAL A 20 9.67 -4.72 -1.61
CA VAL A 20 8.56 -4.07 -2.36
C VAL A 20 7.23 -4.12 -1.59
N ASP A 21 7.04 -5.12 -0.72
CA ASP A 21 5.86 -5.21 0.15
C ASP A 21 5.66 -4.02 1.11
N THR A 22 6.71 -3.23 1.37
CA THR A 22 6.63 -2.01 2.19
C THR A 22 5.75 -0.94 1.59
N GLU A 23 5.59 -0.89 0.27
CA GLU A 23 4.70 0.05 -0.43
C GLU A 23 3.23 -0.14 -0.07
N TRP A 24 2.87 -1.34 0.39
CA TRP A 24 1.54 -1.71 0.88
C TRP A 24 1.51 -1.99 2.39
N PHE A 25 2.42 -1.36 3.14
CA PHE A 25 2.50 -1.50 4.60
C PHE A 25 2.81 -2.93 5.09
N GLY A 26 3.26 -3.81 4.19
CA GLY A 26 3.86 -5.09 4.55
C GLY A 26 5.32 -4.92 4.97
N PHE A 27 5.90 -5.97 5.55
CA PHE A 27 7.33 -5.97 5.89
C PHE A 27 7.88 -7.39 5.99
N LEU A 28 9.18 -7.53 6.28
CA LEU A 28 9.78 -8.82 6.61
C LEU A 28 9.22 -9.36 7.94
N LYS A 29 8.95 -10.67 8.00
CA LYS A 29 8.59 -11.33 9.27
C LYS A 29 9.70 -11.16 10.31
N THR A 30 9.32 -10.98 11.57
CA THR A 30 10.27 -10.73 12.66
C THR A 30 11.27 -11.87 12.82
N GLY A 31 12.55 -11.53 12.98
CA GLY A 31 13.64 -12.47 13.26
C GLY A 31 14.32 -13.07 12.02
N GLN A 32 13.97 -12.63 10.81
CA GLN A 32 14.57 -13.09 9.55
C GLN A 32 14.45 -12.02 8.45
N ALA A 33 15.10 -12.23 7.29
CA ALA A 33 15.17 -11.24 6.20
C ALA A 33 14.83 -11.83 4.81
N LYS A 34 13.96 -12.83 4.75
CA LYS A 34 13.62 -13.58 3.53
C LYS A 34 12.12 -13.61 3.22
N GLU A 35 11.29 -13.93 4.22
CA GLU A 35 9.84 -13.99 4.09
C GLU A 35 9.22 -12.63 4.46
N THR A 36 8.27 -12.18 3.66
CA THR A 36 7.45 -11.01 3.96
C THR A 36 6.12 -11.42 4.61
N GLU A 37 5.54 -10.49 5.34
CA GLU A 37 4.17 -10.50 5.84
C GLU A 37 3.43 -9.27 5.33
N THR A 38 2.16 -9.45 5.03
CA THR A 38 1.25 -8.39 4.62
C THR A 38 0.88 -7.49 5.80
N LEU A 39 0.32 -6.31 5.50
CA LEU A 39 -0.25 -5.43 6.53
C LEU A 39 -1.20 -6.22 7.45
N GLN A 40 -2.11 -7.02 6.89
CA GLN A 40 -3.13 -7.76 7.65
C GLN A 40 -2.56 -8.84 8.58
N GLU A 41 -1.39 -9.37 8.26
CA GLU A 41 -0.70 -10.37 9.08
C GLU A 41 0.10 -9.73 10.22
N SER A 42 0.49 -8.47 10.08
CA SER A 42 1.30 -7.75 11.06
C SER A 42 0.58 -7.49 12.38
N VAL A 43 1.37 -7.35 13.46
CA VAL A 43 0.85 -6.93 14.79
C VAL A 43 0.25 -5.53 14.73
N LEU A 44 0.80 -4.66 13.88
CA LEU A 44 0.33 -3.29 13.66
C LEU A 44 -1.17 -3.25 13.31
N TYR A 45 -1.59 -4.13 12.41
CA TYR A 45 -2.98 -4.26 11.97
C TYR A 45 -3.82 -5.03 12.99
N LYS A 46 -3.33 -6.18 13.48
CA LYS A 46 -4.09 -7.05 14.40
C LYS A 46 -4.47 -6.35 15.70
N GLU A 47 -3.59 -5.51 16.23
CA GLU A 47 -3.84 -4.70 17.43
C GLU A 47 -4.37 -3.30 17.11
N ASP A 48 -4.60 -2.99 15.83
CA ASP A 48 -5.12 -1.72 15.32
C ASP A 48 -4.40 -0.46 15.86
N ARG A 49 -3.08 -0.54 16.06
CA ARG A 49 -2.30 0.49 16.78
C ARG A 49 -2.32 1.86 16.08
N LEU A 50 -2.58 1.88 14.77
CA LEU A 50 -2.71 3.10 13.96
C LEU A 50 -4.13 3.31 13.39
N GLY A 51 -5.10 2.47 13.73
CA GLY A 51 -6.44 2.53 13.15
C GLY A 51 -6.55 1.96 11.73
N LEU A 52 -5.52 1.27 11.22
CA LEU A 52 -5.51 0.71 9.86
C LEU A 52 -6.56 -0.40 9.68
N ALA A 53 -6.83 -1.20 10.72
CA ALA A 53 -7.86 -2.23 10.64
C ALA A 53 -9.26 -1.63 10.67
N ALA A 54 -9.47 -0.56 11.44
CA ALA A 54 -10.72 0.20 11.39
C ALA A 54 -10.92 0.86 10.01
N MET A 55 -9.87 1.43 9.43
CA MET A 55 -9.91 2.03 8.08
C MET A 55 -10.18 1.00 6.99
N ASP A 56 -9.56 -0.18 7.06
CA ASP A 56 -9.77 -1.26 6.10
C ASP A 56 -11.22 -1.76 6.15
N LYS A 57 -11.75 -2.02 7.36
CA LYS A 57 -13.17 -2.38 7.57
C LYS A 57 -14.14 -1.31 7.08
N ALA A 58 -13.75 -0.04 7.14
CA ALA A 58 -14.53 1.07 6.61
C ALA A 58 -14.35 1.30 5.10
N GLY A 59 -13.59 0.44 4.40
CA GLY A 59 -13.34 0.55 2.96
C GLY A 59 -12.51 1.78 2.58
N LYS A 60 -11.67 2.27 3.50
CA LYS A 60 -10.85 3.48 3.29
C LYS A 60 -9.45 3.18 2.75
N LEU A 61 -8.92 1.98 2.99
CA LEU A 61 -7.65 1.55 2.39
C LEU A 61 -7.89 1.17 0.93
N VAL A 62 -7.04 1.67 0.04
CA VAL A 62 -7.07 1.33 -1.39
C VAL A 62 -5.68 0.87 -1.79
N PHE A 63 -5.61 -0.35 -2.30
CA PHE A 63 -4.37 -0.97 -2.75
C PHE A 63 -4.36 -1.02 -4.28
N LEU A 64 -3.55 -0.17 -4.89
CA LEU A 64 -3.33 -0.12 -6.33
C LEU A 64 -1.97 -0.70 -6.67
N LYS A 65 -1.85 -1.29 -7.86
CA LYS A 65 -0.58 -1.77 -8.39
C LYS A 65 -0.40 -1.31 -9.83
N THR A 66 0.85 -1.10 -10.23
CA THR A 66 1.22 -0.81 -11.61
C THR A 66 2.42 -1.65 -12.01
N GLU A 67 2.45 -2.04 -13.29
CA GLU A 67 3.67 -2.52 -13.91
C GLU A 67 4.64 -1.33 -14.05
N GLY A 68 5.94 -1.59 -13.90
CA GLY A 68 7.01 -0.60 -13.89
C GLY A 68 7.95 -0.76 -12.70
N ASP A 69 9.14 -0.17 -12.87
CA ASP A 69 10.09 0.07 -11.78
C ASP A 69 9.61 1.24 -10.90
N HIS A 70 10.41 1.63 -9.91
CA HIS A 70 10.10 2.67 -8.93
C HIS A 70 9.61 3.97 -9.59
N LEU A 71 8.38 4.40 -9.22
CA LEU A 71 7.71 5.59 -9.74
C LEU A 71 7.44 5.58 -11.26
N GLN A 72 7.58 4.42 -11.90
CA GLN A 72 7.30 4.27 -13.32
C GLN A 72 5.83 3.85 -13.51
N PHE A 73 5.05 4.75 -14.10
CA PHE A 73 3.67 4.49 -14.50
C PHE A 73 3.34 5.28 -15.76
N THR A 74 2.38 4.80 -16.55
CA THR A 74 1.92 5.52 -17.73
C THR A 74 0.98 6.67 -17.34
N ARG A 75 0.85 7.65 -18.23
CA ARG A 75 -0.10 8.75 -18.03
C ARG A 75 -1.53 8.22 -17.97
N GLU A 76 -1.86 7.24 -18.81
CA GLU A 76 -3.15 6.58 -18.87
C GLU A 76 -3.47 5.93 -17.51
N TRP A 77 -2.52 5.15 -16.97
CA TRP A 77 -2.70 4.53 -15.66
C TRP A 77 -2.92 5.56 -14.55
N PHE A 78 -2.15 6.65 -14.54
CA PHE A 78 -2.32 7.74 -13.57
C PHE A 78 -3.71 8.39 -13.66
N VAL A 79 -4.16 8.67 -14.88
CA VAL A 79 -5.48 9.29 -15.12
C VAL A 79 -6.61 8.35 -14.68
N ASP A 80 -6.51 7.06 -14.97
CA ASP A 80 -7.57 6.11 -14.68
C ASP A 80 -7.63 5.73 -13.19
N ASN A 81 -6.48 5.68 -12.50
CA ASN A 81 -6.39 5.13 -11.15
C ASN A 81 -6.19 6.16 -10.04
N LEU A 82 -5.58 7.32 -10.30
CA LEU A 82 -5.28 8.31 -9.26
C LEU A 82 -6.13 9.58 -9.34
N ILE A 83 -6.42 10.08 -10.54
CA ILE A 83 -7.29 11.26 -10.70
C ILE A 83 -8.67 11.12 -10.04
N PRO A 84 -9.34 9.94 -10.02
CA PRO A 84 -10.62 9.80 -9.32
C PRO A 84 -10.58 10.14 -7.82
N PHE A 85 -9.40 10.04 -7.17
CA PHE A 85 -9.23 10.36 -5.75
C PHE A 85 -8.88 11.83 -5.48
N LEU A 86 -8.58 12.60 -6.53
CA LEU A 86 -8.15 14.01 -6.43
C LEU A 86 -9.25 15.00 -6.81
N ARG A 87 -10.33 14.52 -7.43
CA ARG A 87 -11.49 15.33 -7.77
C ARG A 87 -12.45 15.31 -6.59
N SER A 88 -12.74 16.50 -6.05
CA SER A 88 -13.74 16.71 -5.00
C SER A 88 -15.13 16.88 -5.60
#